data_AF-A0A453DK82-F1
#
_entry.id   AF-A0A453DK82-F1
#
_cell.length_a   1.000
_cell.length_b   1.000
_cell.length_c   1.000
_cell.angle_alpha   90.00
_cell.angle_beta   90.00
_cell.angle_gamma   90.00
#
_symmetry.space_group_name_H-M   'P 1'
#
loop_
_entity.id
_entity.type
_entity.pdbx_description
1 polymer ?
#
loop_
_entity_poly.entity_id
_entity_poly.type
_entity_poly.pdbx_seq_one_letter_code
_entity_poly.pdbx_strand_id
1 'polypeptide(L)'
;MSLSKRYDGAEQPLCFHGSMCSAELSLGRLAATVQATIVGVRVGKGRWPFECGGRVTCSLYSAEVGDHLCDEVVLLDSAEKIPEDGLDGYISLSRSVVSVQLQGRLKVSIQAYGRSEPPVDVEFHPQDCNISMGSCFVYGTKVDITVAWSRLVRDKMDLLIEGYSTQA
;
A
#
# COMPACT_ATOMS: atom_id res chain seq x y z
N MET A 1 23.48 25.37 1.56
CA MET A 1 24.27 24.31 0.89
C MET A 1 23.32 23.47 0.07
N SER A 2 23.51 23.37 -1.24
CA SER A 2 22.73 22.45 -2.10
C SER A 2 23.43 21.10 -2.10
N LEU A 3 22.88 20.11 -1.40
CA LEU A 3 23.43 18.75 -1.39
C LEU A 3 22.85 17.99 -2.59
N SER A 4 23.56 17.99 -3.72
CA SER A 4 23.18 17.18 -4.88
C SER A 4 23.87 15.82 -4.80
N LYS A 5 23.12 14.74 -4.53
CA LYS A 5 23.57 13.35 -4.73
C LYS A 5 23.03 12.84 -6.06
N ARG A 6 23.87 12.20 -6.88
CA ARG A 6 23.47 11.57 -8.14
C ARG A 6 23.30 10.07 -7.93
N TYR A 7 22.25 9.50 -8.51
CA TYR A 7 22.07 8.05 -8.59
C TYR A 7 23.04 7.48 -9.62
N ASP A 8 23.83 6.48 -9.24
CA ASP A 8 24.87 5.87 -10.09
C ASP A 8 24.45 4.52 -10.71
N GLY A 9 23.21 4.08 -10.47
CA GLY A 9 22.70 2.81 -10.97
C GLY A 9 23.00 1.61 -10.08
N ALA A 10 23.67 1.79 -8.93
CA ALA A 10 23.81 0.73 -7.94
C ALA A 10 22.48 0.45 -7.23
N GLU A 11 22.24 -0.80 -6.80
CA GLU A 11 21.07 -1.18 -5.97
C GLU A 11 21.09 -0.54 -4.56
N GLN A 12 22.11 0.27 -4.25
CA GLN A 12 22.23 0.93 -2.96
C GLN A 12 21.34 2.19 -2.90
N PRO A 13 20.55 2.33 -1.83
CA PRO A 13 19.70 3.49 -1.66
C PRO A 13 20.51 4.78 -1.41
N LEU A 14 19.99 5.91 -1.91
CA LEU A 14 20.51 7.24 -1.63
C LEU A 14 19.98 7.75 -0.28
N CYS A 15 20.86 7.83 0.72
CA CYS A 15 20.50 8.37 2.04
C CYS A 15 20.73 9.90 2.11
N PHE A 16 19.74 10.62 2.60
CA PHE A 16 19.77 12.04 2.95
C PHE A 16 19.61 12.16 4.46
N HIS A 17 20.44 12.97 5.11
CA HIS A 17 20.38 13.18 6.55
C HIS A 17 20.11 14.66 6.83
N GLY A 18 19.03 14.94 7.54
CA GLY A 18 18.71 16.23 8.14
C GLY A 18 18.93 16.19 9.65
N SER A 19 18.74 17.33 10.32
CA SER A 19 18.90 17.43 11.78
C SER A 19 17.83 16.67 12.57
N MET A 20 16.65 16.48 11.98
CA MET A 20 15.48 15.88 12.65
C MET A 20 14.98 14.59 11.97
N CYS A 21 15.51 14.25 10.79
CA CYS A 21 15.09 13.06 10.05
C CYS A 21 16.17 12.63 9.04
N SER A 22 16.07 11.39 8.57
CA SER A 22 16.76 10.91 7.38
C SER A 22 15.72 10.48 6.35
N ALA A 23 16.05 10.64 5.07
CA ALA A 23 15.27 10.12 3.97
C ALA A 23 16.14 9.16 3.15
N GLU A 24 15.55 8.08 2.69
CA GLU A 24 16.21 7.10 1.84
C GLU A 24 15.48 7.05 0.50
N LEU A 25 16.22 7.11 -0.60
CA LEU A 25 15.67 7.02 -1.94
C LEU A 25 16.31 5.81 -2.64
N SER A 26 15.53 4.75 -2.81
CA SER A 26 15.85 3.60 -3.65
C SER A 26 15.17 3.75 -5.02
N LEU A 27 15.76 3.13 -6.04
CA LEU A 27 15.14 3.02 -7.36
C LEU A 27 15.10 1.54 -7.74
N GLY A 28 13.89 0.96 -7.72
CA GLY A 28 13.63 -0.39 -8.21
C GLY A 28 12.91 -0.35 -9.56
N ARG A 29 13.27 -1.26 -10.47
CA ARG A 29 12.47 -1.51 -11.66
C ARG A 29 11.45 -2.60 -11.35
N LEU A 30 10.18 -2.23 -11.31
CA LEU A 30 9.09 -3.19 -11.22
C LEU A 30 8.56 -3.48 -12.64
N ALA A 31 8.78 -4.70 -13.14
CA ALA A 31 8.25 -5.10 -14.44
C ALA A 31 6.75 -5.41 -14.34
N ALA A 32 5.96 -4.93 -15.31
CA ALA A 32 4.52 -5.16 -15.42
C ALA A 32 3.72 -4.87 -14.13
N THR A 33 3.72 -3.59 -13.71
CA THR A 33 2.98 -3.14 -12.53
C THR A 33 1.64 -2.48 -12.84
N VAL A 34 0.79 -2.48 -11.81
CA VAL A 34 -0.44 -1.70 -11.72
C VAL A 34 -0.38 -0.78 -10.52
N GLN A 35 -1.07 0.35 -10.60
CA GLN A 35 -1.29 1.22 -9.46
C GLN A 35 -2.42 0.65 -8.61
N ALA A 36 -2.17 0.47 -7.32
CA ALA A 36 -3.17 0.14 -6.32
C ALA A 36 -3.45 1.38 -5.47
N THR A 37 -4.69 1.85 -5.52
CA THR A 37 -5.16 2.97 -4.70
C THR A 37 -6.04 2.40 -3.60
N ILE A 38 -5.58 2.45 -2.35
CA ILE A 38 -6.37 2.15 -1.16
C ILE A 38 -7.38 3.30 -0.98
N VAL A 39 -8.53 3.15 -1.62
CA VAL A 39 -9.60 4.15 -1.66
C VAL A 39 -10.16 4.43 -0.27
N GLY A 40 -10.21 3.40 0.57
CA GLY A 40 -10.63 3.59 1.94
C GLY A 40 -10.43 2.37 2.82
N VAL A 41 -10.15 2.66 4.08
CA VAL A 41 -10.23 1.73 5.21
C VAL A 41 -11.37 2.22 6.08
N ARG A 42 -12.47 1.48 6.10
CA ARG A 42 -13.73 1.87 6.72
C ARG A 42 -14.05 0.97 7.90
N VAL A 43 -14.18 1.57 9.07
CA VAL A 43 -14.62 0.90 10.29
C VAL A 43 -16.15 0.80 10.26
N GLY A 44 -16.65 -0.42 10.42
CA GLY A 44 -18.08 -0.70 10.52
C GLY A 44 -18.67 -0.25 11.84
N LYS A 45 -19.99 -0.40 11.98
CA LYS A 45 -20.69 -0.11 13.24
C LYS A 45 -20.15 -1.00 14.36
N GLY A 46 -19.87 -0.41 15.51
CA GLY A 46 -19.35 -1.13 16.67
C GLY A 46 -18.53 -0.24 17.57
N ARG A 47 -17.70 -0.86 18.41
CA ARG A 47 -16.73 -0.13 19.22
C ARG A 47 -15.60 0.36 18.33
N TRP A 48 -15.26 1.64 18.40
CA TRP A 48 -14.12 2.19 17.67
C TRP A 48 -12.82 1.51 18.14
N PRO A 49 -12.06 0.83 17.26
CA PRO A 49 -10.89 0.07 17.69
C PRO A 49 -9.64 0.93 17.91
N PHE A 50 -9.58 2.15 17.35
CA PHE A 50 -8.38 3.01 17.32
C PHE A 50 -8.37 4.12 18.38
N GLU A 51 -8.95 3.87 19.55
CA GLU A 51 -8.97 4.82 20.68
C GLU A 51 -7.58 5.17 21.22
N CYS A 52 -6.64 4.22 21.15
CA CYS A 52 -5.24 4.42 21.55
C CYS A 52 -4.31 4.62 20.35
N GLY A 53 -4.87 4.96 19.19
CA GLY A 53 -4.14 5.03 17.92
C GLY A 53 -4.03 3.70 17.20
N GLY A 54 -3.20 3.66 16.17
CA GLY A 54 -3.02 2.48 15.34
C GLY A 54 -2.21 2.75 14.08
N ARG A 55 -2.07 1.68 13.29
CA ARG A 55 -1.23 1.61 12.11
C ARG A 55 -1.97 0.89 10.99
N VAL A 56 -1.83 1.42 9.79
CA VAL A 56 -2.23 0.78 8.54
C VAL A 56 -1.01 0.75 7.64
N THR A 57 -0.57 -0.45 7.26
CA THR A 57 0.53 -0.65 6.31
C THR A 57 0.05 -1.46 5.12
N CYS A 58 0.82 -1.40 4.04
CA CYS A 58 0.70 -2.37 2.98
C CYS A 58 2.05 -2.97 2.62
N SER A 59 2.05 -4.26 2.36
CA SER A 59 3.20 -5.09 2.05
C SER A 59 3.07 -5.65 0.65
N LEU A 60 4.14 -5.57 -0.13
CA LEU A 60 4.19 -5.93 -1.53
C LEU A 60 5.00 -7.21 -1.70
N TYR A 61 4.47 -8.19 -2.42
CA TYR A 61 5.15 -9.45 -2.68
C TYR A 61 5.30 -9.67 -4.17
N SER A 62 6.51 -10.07 -4.59
CA SER A 62 6.82 -10.42 -5.98
C SER A 62 6.75 -11.93 -6.20
N ALA A 63 6.14 -12.35 -7.32
CA ALA A 63 6.18 -13.75 -7.75
C ALA A 63 7.56 -14.16 -8.28
N GLU A 64 8.35 -13.22 -8.80
CA GLU A 64 9.67 -13.50 -9.40
C GLU A 64 10.74 -13.81 -8.35
N VAL A 65 10.61 -13.23 -7.15
CA VAL A 65 11.58 -13.35 -6.06
C VAL A 65 11.13 -14.36 -5.00
N GLY A 66 10.18 -15.26 -5.31
CA GLY A 66 9.81 -16.37 -4.41
C GLY A 66 9.01 -15.96 -3.18
N ASP A 67 7.95 -15.17 -3.36
CA ASP A 67 7.08 -14.68 -2.27
C ASP A 67 7.83 -13.97 -1.13
N HIS A 68 8.92 -13.32 -1.47
CA HIS A 68 9.62 -12.46 -0.53
C HIS A 68 8.96 -11.09 -0.49
N LEU A 69 8.87 -10.53 0.73
CA LEU A 69 8.42 -9.16 0.96
C LEU A 69 9.39 -8.21 0.24
N CYS A 70 8.89 -7.50 -0.76
CA CYS A 70 9.67 -6.48 -1.46
C CYS A 70 9.78 -5.23 -0.60
N ASP A 71 8.63 -4.65 -0.23
CA ASP A 71 8.56 -3.40 0.51
C ASP A 71 7.32 -3.37 1.42
N GLU A 72 7.46 -2.74 2.59
CA GLU A 72 6.35 -2.29 3.43
C GLU A 72 6.20 -0.77 3.30
N VAL A 73 4.98 -0.31 3.02
CA VAL A 73 4.63 1.11 2.97
C VAL A 73 3.66 1.41 4.10
N VAL A 74 4.01 2.39 4.92
CA VAL A 74 3.12 2.92 5.97
C VAL A 74 2.12 3.87 5.32
N LEU A 75 0.83 3.52 5.40
CA LEU A 75 -0.28 4.34 4.91
C LEU A 75 -0.75 5.31 6.00
N LEU A 76 -0.75 4.84 7.24
CA LEU A 76 -1.02 5.62 8.45
C LEU A 76 -0.26 5.01 9.64
N ASP A 77 0.28 5.86 10.50
CA ASP A 77 0.78 5.48 11.82
C ASP A 77 0.51 6.64 12.77
N SER A 78 -0.31 6.40 13.78
CA SER A 78 -0.69 7.39 14.79
C SER A 78 -0.57 6.78 16.17
N ALA A 79 0.28 7.37 17.01
CA ALA A 79 0.35 7.05 18.43
C ALA A 79 -0.81 7.67 19.24
N GLU A 80 -1.54 8.62 18.64
CA GLU A 80 -2.72 9.24 19.22
C GLU A 80 -4.00 8.62 18.66
N LYS A 81 -5.12 8.84 19.36
CA LYS A 81 -6.46 8.44 18.90
C LYS A 81 -6.66 8.81 17.43
N ILE A 82 -6.99 7.81 16.61
CA ILE A 82 -7.46 8.08 15.25
C ILE A 82 -8.92 8.52 15.38
N PRO A 83 -9.28 9.74 14.96
CA PRO A 83 -10.64 10.23 15.12
C PRO A 83 -11.60 9.41 14.25
N GLU A 84 -12.75 9.08 14.83
CA GLU A 84 -13.91 8.66 14.04
C GLU A 84 -14.38 9.91 13.29
N ASP A 85 -14.30 9.89 11.96
CA ASP A 85 -14.57 11.06 11.12
C ASP A 85 -16.04 11.52 11.16
N GLY A 86 -16.92 10.74 11.80
CA GLY A 86 -18.35 11.02 11.96
C GLY A 86 -19.14 10.99 10.65
N LEU A 87 -18.47 10.79 9.51
CA LEU A 87 -19.06 10.78 8.18
C LEU A 87 -19.48 9.36 7.80
N ASP A 88 -18.58 8.39 7.95
CA ASP A 88 -18.88 6.99 7.61
C ASP A 88 -17.91 5.97 8.22
N GLY A 89 -17.03 6.40 9.14
CA GLY A 89 -16.04 5.53 9.78
C GLY A 89 -14.78 5.34 8.94
N TYR A 90 -14.51 6.23 7.97
CA TYR A 90 -13.30 6.16 7.17
C TYR A 90 -12.10 6.67 7.95
N ILE A 91 -10.98 5.97 7.79
CA ILE A 91 -9.70 6.37 8.34
C ILE A 91 -8.98 7.24 7.32
N SER A 92 -8.54 8.44 7.74
CA SER A 92 -7.72 9.32 6.90
C SER A 92 -6.29 8.77 6.78
N LEU A 93 -5.93 8.31 5.59
CA LEU A 93 -4.58 7.79 5.30
C LEU A 93 -3.64 8.92 4.88
N SER A 94 -2.40 8.90 5.35
CA SER A 94 -1.33 9.82 4.92
C SER A 94 -0.81 9.48 3.52
N ARG A 95 -0.93 8.21 3.12
CA ARG A 95 -0.65 7.71 1.77
C ARG A 95 -1.71 6.70 1.39
N SER A 96 -2.09 6.65 0.11
CA SER A 96 -3.12 5.73 -0.38
C SER A 96 -2.76 5.03 -1.67
N VAL A 97 -1.61 5.32 -2.28
CA VAL A 97 -1.25 4.79 -3.61
C VAL A 97 0.09 4.07 -3.54
N VAL A 98 0.12 2.83 -4.04
CA VAL A 98 1.34 2.02 -4.22
C VAL A 98 1.37 1.37 -5.59
N SER A 99 2.57 1.04 -6.08
CA SER A 99 2.76 0.25 -7.29
C SER A 99 2.93 -1.22 -6.95
N VAL A 100 2.16 -2.10 -7.58
CA VAL A 100 2.17 -3.54 -7.31
C VAL A 100 2.45 -4.30 -8.61
N GLN A 101 3.30 -5.32 -8.56
CA GLN A 101 3.52 -6.21 -9.70
C GLN A 101 2.25 -7.01 -10.00
N LEU A 102 1.85 -7.11 -11.27
CA LEU A 102 0.59 -7.75 -11.66
C LEU A 102 0.47 -9.22 -11.22
N GLN A 103 1.59 -9.96 -11.24
CA GLN A 103 1.66 -11.35 -10.77
C GLN A 103 1.99 -11.46 -9.27
N GLY A 104 2.19 -10.34 -8.60
CA GLY A 104 2.50 -10.28 -7.18
C GLY A 104 1.26 -10.29 -6.29
N ARG A 105 1.42 -9.78 -5.07
CA ARG A 105 0.33 -9.61 -4.10
C ARG A 105 0.45 -8.32 -3.33
N LEU A 106 -0.69 -7.76 -2.95
CA LEU A 106 -0.80 -6.64 -2.02
C LEU A 106 -1.44 -7.13 -0.73
N LYS A 107 -0.75 -7.00 0.39
CA LYS A 107 -1.30 -7.28 1.71
C LYS A 107 -1.50 -5.97 2.44
N VAL A 108 -2.69 -5.71 2.96
CA VAL A 108 -2.97 -4.57 3.83
C VAL A 108 -3.05 -5.07 5.26
N SER A 109 -2.21 -4.54 6.14
CA SER A 109 -2.14 -4.92 7.55
C SER A 109 -2.67 -3.80 8.42
N ILE A 110 -3.57 -4.13 9.33
CA ILE A 110 -4.22 -3.18 10.22
C ILE A 110 -3.93 -3.56 11.67
N GLN A 111 -3.43 -2.61 12.44
CA GLN A 111 -3.17 -2.78 13.86
C GLN A 111 -3.75 -1.61 14.65
N ALA A 112 -4.51 -1.91 15.70
CA ALA A 112 -4.93 -0.90 16.66
C ALA A 112 -4.04 -0.99 17.90
N TYR A 113 -3.55 0.15 18.37
CA TYR A 113 -2.67 0.20 19.54
C TYR A 113 -3.46 0.04 20.85
N GLY A 114 -2.74 -0.19 21.95
CA GLY A 114 -3.32 -0.34 23.29
C GLY A 114 -3.63 -1.78 23.73
N ARG A 115 -3.44 -2.77 22.85
CA ARG A 115 -3.38 -4.20 23.24
C ARG A 115 -2.26 -4.90 22.49
N SER A 116 -1.85 -6.06 23.01
CA SER A 116 -0.77 -6.88 22.44
C SER A 116 -1.23 -7.78 21.29
N GLU A 117 -2.35 -7.48 20.63
CA GLU A 117 -2.81 -8.27 19.49
C GLU A 117 -1.94 -7.99 18.25
N PRO A 118 -1.63 -9.03 17.45
CA PRO A 118 -0.88 -8.84 16.23
C PRO A 118 -1.70 -8.05 15.19
N PRO A 119 -1.04 -7.46 14.18
CA PRO A 119 -1.72 -6.91 13.02
C PRO A 119 -2.61 -7.96 12.33
N VAL A 120 -3.73 -7.51 11.77
CA VAL A 120 -4.63 -8.34 10.98
C VAL A 120 -4.43 -8.03 9.50
N ASP A 121 -4.17 -9.07 8.72
CA ASP A 121 -3.84 -8.96 7.30
C ASP A 121 -5.05 -9.22 6.41
N VAL A 122 -5.15 -8.46 5.32
CA VAL A 122 -6.07 -8.70 4.21
C VAL A 122 -5.28 -8.70 2.90
N GLU A 123 -5.34 -9.82 2.19
CA GLU A 123 -4.60 -10.01 0.94
C GLU A 123 -5.47 -9.68 -0.28
N PHE A 124 -4.85 -9.04 -1.26
CA PHE A 124 -5.44 -8.65 -2.53
C PHE A 124 -4.56 -9.10 -3.70
N HIS A 125 -5.22 -9.62 -4.73
CA HIS A 125 -4.57 -9.97 -5.98
C HIS A 125 -4.67 -8.77 -6.94
N PRO A 126 -3.55 -8.29 -7.49
CA PRO A 126 -3.53 -7.18 -8.42
C PRO A 126 -4.40 -7.43 -9.66
N GLN A 127 -5.05 -6.38 -10.15
CA GLN A 127 -5.87 -6.41 -11.36
C GLN A 127 -5.45 -5.28 -12.31
N ASP A 128 -5.75 -5.43 -13.59
CA ASP A 128 -5.50 -4.36 -14.57
C ASP A 128 -6.37 -3.12 -14.33
N CYS A 129 -7.61 -3.31 -13.87
CA CYS A 129 -8.55 -2.24 -13.56
C CYS A 129 -9.61 -2.72 -12.56
N ASN A 130 -10.60 -1.86 -12.28
CA ASN A 130 -11.71 -2.10 -11.34
C ASN A 130 -11.30 -2.00 -9.86
N ILE A 131 -12.15 -2.56 -8.98
CA ILE A 131 -12.06 -2.44 -7.53
C ILE A 131 -12.07 -3.84 -6.93
N SER A 132 -11.24 -4.05 -5.92
CA SER A 132 -11.33 -5.19 -5.02
C SER A 132 -11.70 -4.73 -3.63
N MET A 133 -12.52 -5.53 -2.95
CA MET A 133 -12.95 -5.29 -1.58
C MET A 133 -12.54 -6.47 -0.71
N GLY A 134 -12.01 -6.18 0.47
CA GLY A 134 -11.66 -7.16 1.49
C GLY A 134 -12.14 -6.66 2.85
N SER A 135 -12.20 -7.55 3.83
CA SER A 135 -12.60 -7.15 5.18
C SER A 135 -11.94 -8.01 6.24
N CYS A 136 -11.72 -7.42 7.40
CA CYS A 136 -11.23 -8.11 8.59
C CYS A 136 -11.98 -7.65 9.85
N PHE A 137 -11.60 -8.19 11.00
CA PHE A 137 -12.11 -7.75 12.30
C PHE A 137 -10.95 -7.27 13.15
N VAL A 138 -11.06 -6.05 13.67
CA VAL A 138 -10.12 -5.46 14.63
C VAL A 138 -10.86 -5.25 15.93
N TYR A 139 -10.46 -5.96 16.99
CA TYR A 139 -11.14 -5.98 18.29
C TYR A 139 -12.66 -6.25 18.21
N GLY A 140 -13.05 -7.14 17.29
CA GLY A 140 -14.45 -7.52 17.07
C GLY A 140 -15.27 -6.54 16.24
N THR A 141 -14.69 -5.41 15.82
CA THR A 141 -15.32 -4.47 14.89
C THR A 141 -14.87 -4.76 13.47
N LYS A 142 -15.83 -4.89 12.54
CA LYS A 142 -15.55 -5.14 11.13
C LYS A 142 -14.84 -3.92 10.52
N VAL A 143 -13.80 -4.16 9.72
CA VAL A 143 -13.14 -3.14 8.91
C VAL A 143 -13.16 -3.58 7.46
N ASP A 144 -13.73 -2.75 6.60
CA ASP A 144 -13.81 -2.94 5.15
C ASP A 144 -12.70 -2.14 4.46
N ILE A 145 -12.01 -2.78 3.52
CA ILE A 145 -10.88 -2.22 2.78
C ILE A 145 -11.24 -2.24 1.30
N THR A 146 -11.11 -1.11 0.62
CA THR A 146 -11.40 -0.96 -0.81
C THR A 146 -10.13 -0.54 -1.54
N VAL A 147 -9.76 -1.31 -2.56
CA VAL A 147 -8.60 -1.05 -3.42
C VAL A 147 -9.07 -0.87 -4.85
N ALA A 148 -8.77 0.28 -5.45
CA ALA A 148 -8.97 0.52 -6.87
C ALA A 148 -7.67 0.27 -7.64
N TRP A 149 -7.78 -0.42 -8.77
CA TRP A 149 -6.68 -0.80 -9.62
C TRP A 149 -6.70 0.01 -10.91
N SER A 150 -5.52 0.38 -11.38
CA SER A 150 -5.35 0.97 -12.70
C SER A 150 -3.99 0.63 -13.27
N ARG A 151 -3.95 0.18 -14.54
CA ARG A 151 -2.69 0.06 -15.26
C ARG A 151 -1.95 1.40 -15.30
N LEU A 152 -0.66 1.33 -15.05
CA LEU A 152 0.23 2.45 -15.35
C LEU A 152 0.31 2.60 -16.87
N VAL A 153 0.36 3.84 -17.35
CA VAL A 153 0.47 4.14 -18.79
C VAL A 153 1.75 3.49 -19.30
N ARG A 154 1.61 2.49 -20.17
CA ARG A 154 2.72 1.82 -20.83
C ARG A 154 3.10 2.57 -22.11
N ASP A 155 4.27 2.27 -22.65
CA ASP A 155 4.66 2.82 -23.95
C ASP A 155 3.62 2.44 -25.02
N LYS A 156 3.43 3.31 -26.01
CA LYS A 156 2.50 3.08 -27.12
C LYS A 156 2.77 1.73 -27.82
N MET A 157 4.02 1.29 -27.86
CA MET A 157 4.40 0.00 -28.45
C MET A 157 3.88 -1.19 -27.64
N ASP A 158 3.86 -1.08 -26.30
CA ASP A 158 3.35 -2.15 -25.43
C ASP A 158 1.82 -2.33 -25.61
N LEU A 159 1.10 -1.22 -25.83
CA LEU A 159 -0.35 -1.25 -26.10
C LEU A 159 -0.67 -1.89 -27.45
N LEU A 160 0.18 -1.68 -28.47
CA LEU A 160 0.00 -2.27 -29.79
C LEU A 160 0.16 -3.79 -29.75
N ILE A 161 1.12 -4.31 -28.99
CA ILE A 161 1.40 -5.76 -28.92
C ILE A 161 0.26 -6.53 -28.26
N GLU A 162 -0.29 -6.05 -27.14
CA GLU A 162 -1.41 -6.74 -26.45
C GLU A 162 -2.71 -6.73 -27.27
N GLY A 163 -2.94 -5.69 -28.08
CA GLY A 163 -4.09 -5.62 -29.00
C GLY A 163 -4.08 -6.71 -30.09
N TYR A 164 -2.90 -7.21 -30.49
CA TYR A 164 -2.78 -8.32 -31.43
C TYR A 164 -2.97 -9.69 -30.76
N SER A 165 -2.55 -9.86 -29.50
CA SER A 165 -2.64 -11.14 -28.79
C SER A 165 -4.05 -11.52 -28.36
N THR A 166 -4.99 -10.57 -28.33
CA THR A 166 -6.39 -10.78 -27.93
C THR A 166 -7.32 -11.10 -29.12
N GLN A 167 -6.78 -11.21 -30.35
CA GLN A 167 -7.52 -11.52 -31.57
C GLN A 167 -7.33 -12.97 -32.08
N ALA A 168 -6.79 -13.87 -31.26
CA ALA A 168 -6.61 -15.30 -31.61
C ALA A 168 -7.66 -16.20 -30.95
#